data_AF-A0AAW0ZMG9-F1
#
_entry.id   AF-A0AAW0ZMG9-F1
#
_cell.length_a   1.000
_cell.length_b   1.000
_cell.length_c   1.000
_cell.angle_alpha   90.00
_cell.angle_beta   90.00
_cell.angle_gamma   90.00
#
_symmetry.space_group_name_H-M   'P 1'
#
loop_
_entity.id
_entity.type
_entity.pdbx_description
1 polymer ?
#
loop_
_entity_poly.entity_id
_entity_poly.type
_entity_poly.pdbx_seq_one_letter_code
_entity_poly.pdbx_strand_id
1 'polypeptide(L)'
;MVQRLTYRRRLSYNTKSNRRRVVRTPGGKLVYQYLKKPKKIPRCGQCKDKLRGIQPARPMERSRMCRRKKTVKRVYGGVLCHKCVKERIVRAFLIEEQKIVIKVMKTQAFAKLKKAENETVQSNPKNKIIGTKTLSDFETLQQSSCNLVTKKR
;
A
#
# COMPACT_ATOMS: atom_id res chain seq x y z
N MET A 1 -8.16 34.08 49.65
CA MET A 1 -7.88 34.55 48.27
C MET A 1 -7.39 33.37 47.42
N VAL A 2 -7.93 33.14 46.22
CA VAL A 2 -7.47 32.05 45.34
C VAL A 2 -6.15 32.44 44.67
N GLN A 3 -5.16 31.54 44.66
CA GLN A 3 -3.87 31.78 44.04
C GLN A 3 -3.99 31.85 42.50
N ARG A 4 -3.69 33.02 41.92
CA ARG A 4 -3.61 33.23 40.46
C ARG A 4 -2.26 32.79 39.91
N LEU A 5 -2.21 32.41 38.63
CA LEU A 5 -1.03 31.84 37.99
C LEU A 5 -0.62 32.62 36.74
N THR A 6 0.68 32.79 36.56
CA THR A 6 1.29 33.44 35.40
C THR A 6 1.96 32.42 34.48
N TYR A 7 1.95 32.68 33.18
CA TYR A 7 2.66 31.83 32.22
C TYR A 7 4.17 31.99 32.36
N ARG A 8 4.91 30.88 32.28
CA ARG A 8 6.38 30.86 32.43
C ARG A 8 7.12 31.01 31.09
N ARG A 9 6.44 30.79 29.97
CA ARG A 9 6.97 31.02 28.61
C ARG A 9 6.57 32.40 28.12
N ARG A 10 7.37 32.95 27.20
CA ARG A 10 7.09 34.22 26.50
C ARG A 10 5.76 34.21 25.72
N LEU A 11 5.24 33.03 25.37
CA LEU A 11 3.96 32.90 24.66
C LEU A 11 2.76 33.07 25.62
N SER A 12 2.07 34.20 25.50
CA SER A 12 0.89 34.57 26.28
C SER A 12 -0.41 33.91 25.80
N TYR A 13 -0.54 33.63 24.49
CA TYR A 13 -1.79 33.16 23.89
C TYR A 13 -2.16 31.70 24.24
N ASN A 14 -3.46 31.39 24.17
CA ASN A 14 -4.00 30.04 24.39
C ASN A 14 -4.03 29.21 23.10
N THR A 15 -2.88 28.66 22.72
CA THR A 15 -2.75 27.83 21.51
C THR A 15 -2.62 26.34 21.84
N LYS A 16 -2.85 25.46 20.85
CA LYS A 16 -2.71 23.99 21.00
C LYS A 16 -1.31 23.53 21.43
N SER A 17 -0.26 24.32 21.16
CA SER A 17 1.11 24.06 21.63
C SER A 17 1.36 24.56 23.04
N ASN A 18 0.59 25.52 23.53
CA ASN A 18 0.70 26.14 24.85
C ASN A 18 -0.28 25.54 25.87
N ARG A 19 -0.58 24.24 25.74
CA ARG A 19 -1.42 23.52 26.70
C ARG A 19 -0.68 23.36 28.03
N ARG A 20 -1.41 23.50 29.13
CA ARG A 20 -0.87 23.62 30.48
C ARG A 20 -1.68 22.75 31.45
N ARG A 21 -1.03 22.29 32.52
CA ARG A 21 -1.65 21.67 33.70
C ARG A 21 -1.24 22.47 34.93
N VAL A 22 -2.19 22.77 35.80
CA VAL A 22 -1.90 23.33 37.11
C VAL A 22 -1.47 22.20 38.03
N VAL A 23 -0.28 22.32 38.63
CA VAL A 23 0.29 21.31 39.52
C VAL A 23 0.73 21.98 40.81
N ARG A 24 0.44 21.36 41.96
CA ARG A 24 1.01 21.74 43.26
C ARG A 24 2.43 21.19 43.34
N THR A 25 3.39 22.08 43.56
CA THR A 25 4.79 21.68 43.79
C THR A 25 4.98 21.22 45.23
N PRO A 26 6.06 20.48 45.55
CA PRO A 26 6.38 20.10 46.92
C PRO A 26 6.48 21.30 47.88
N GLY A 27 6.92 22.46 47.40
CA GLY A 27 6.95 23.71 48.18
C GLY A 27 5.60 24.42 48.33
N GLY A 28 4.49 23.73 48.11
CA GLY A 28 3.13 24.25 48.33
C GLY A 28 2.62 25.29 47.33
N LYS A 29 3.40 25.61 46.29
CA LYS A 29 3.02 26.62 45.28
C LYS A 29 2.27 25.98 44.11
N LEU A 30 1.19 26.60 43.64
CA LEU A 30 0.59 26.23 42.36
C LEU A 30 1.44 26.77 41.22
N VAL A 31 1.75 25.92 40.23
CA VAL A 31 2.57 26.28 39.07
C VAL A 31 2.02 25.65 37.79
N TYR A 32 2.14 26.35 36.65
CA TYR A 32 1.88 25.75 35.34
C TYR A 32 3.01 24.82 34.90
N GLN A 33 2.67 23.57 34.62
CA GLN A 33 3.51 22.64 33.86
C GLN A 33 2.99 22.55 32.42
N TYR A 34 3.91 22.68 31.45
CA TYR A 34 3.56 22.65 30.04
C TYR A 34 3.41 21.22 29.54
N LEU A 35 2.24 20.95 28.96
CA LEU A 35 1.95 19.66 28.37
C LEU A 35 2.43 19.63 26.92
N LYS A 36 2.90 18.46 26.51
CA LYS A 36 3.18 18.13 25.12
C LYS A 36 1.84 17.94 24.38
N LYS A 37 1.73 18.42 23.13
CA LYS A 37 0.71 18.00 22.14
C LYS A 37 0.47 16.47 22.20
N PRO A 38 -0.81 16.04 22.21
CA PRO A 38 -1.19 14.64 22.37
C PRO A 38 -0.72 13.79 21.18
N LYS A 39 -0.46 12.52 21.46
CA LYS A 39 0.04 11.54 20.49
C LYS A 39 -1.15 10.93 19.75
N LYS A 40 -1.00 10.65 18.46
CA LYS A 40 -2.02 9.96 17.66
C LYS A 40 -1.61 8.49 17.46
N ILE A 41 -2.60 7.58 17.54
CA ILE A 41 -2.39 6.16 17.26
C ILE A 41 -2.23 5.98 15.73
N PRO A 42 -1.23 5.19 15.28
CA PRO A 42 -1.08 4.88 13.86
C PRO A 42 -2.32 4.19 13.29
N ARG A 43 -2.66 4.53 12.05
CA ARG A 43 -3.82 3.98 11.33
C ARG A 43 -3.39 3.10 10.18
N CYS A 44 -4.24 2.15 9.81
CA CYS A 44 -4.07 1.31 8.65
C CYS A 44 -4.08 2.16 7.36
N GLY A 45 -3.19 1.85 6.41
CA GLY A 45 -3.10 2.59 5.14
C GLY A 45 -4.34 2.45 4.24
N GLN A 46 -5.01 1.30 4.26
CA GLN A 46 -6.22 1.03 3.44
C GLN A 46 -7.49 1.27 4.25
N CYS A 47 -7.68 0.47 5.30
CA CYS A 47 -8.89 0.45 6.13
C CYS A 47 -9.03 1.70 7.04
N LYS A 48 -7.98 2.52 7.25
CA LYS A 48 -7.91 3.68 8.20
C LYS A 48 -8.24 3.39 9.68
N ASP A 49 -8.46 2.12 10.00
CA ASP A 49 -8.62 1.61 11.35
C ASP A 49 -7.38 1.86 12.22
N LYS A 50 -7.60 2.02 13.54
CA LYS A 50 -6.51 2.15 14.52
C LYS A 50 -5.73 0.83 14.60
N LEU A 51 -4.41 0.89 14.45
CA LEU A 51 -3.55 -0.29 14.59
C LEU A 51 -3.39 -0.64 16.07
N ARG A 52 -3.79 -1.87 16.41
CA ARG A 52 -3.69 -2.44 17.76
C ARG A 52 -2.26 -2.92 18.03
N GLY A 53 -1.85 -2.86 19.30
CA GLY A 53 -0.52 -3.32 19.73
C GLY A 53 0.64 -2.36 19.43
N ILE A 54 0.36 -1.16 18.92
CA ILE A 54 1.39 -0.12 18.68
C ILE A 54 1.20 1.03 19.67
N GLN A 55 2.28 1.39 20.36
CA GLN A 55 2.24 2.50 21.31
C GLN A 55 2.25 3.84 20.56
N PRO A 56 1.30 4.77 20.83
CA PRO A 56 1.32 6.09 20.24
C PRO A 56 2.52 6.89 20.76
N ALA A 57 3.24 7.55 19.86
CA ALA A 57 4.44 8.33 20.17
C ALA A 57 4.60 9.55 19.26
N ARG A 58 5.30 10.57 19.75
CA ARG A 58 5.77 11.69 18.91
C ARG A 58 6.96 11.23 18.06
N PRO A 59 7.25 11.86 16.91
CA PRO A 59 8.34 11.45 16.03
C PRO A 59 9.69 11.27 16.75
N MET A 60 10.10 12.24 17.57
CA MET A 60 11.34 12.18 18.36
C MET A 60 11.31 11.12 19.48
N GLU A 61 10.15 10.84 20.07
CA GLU A 61 10.04 9.76 21.05
C GLU A 61 10.00 8.40 20.34
N ARG A 62 9.43 8.36 19.13
CA ARG A 62 9.32 7.16 18.31
C ARG A 62 10.66 6.70 17.78
N SER A 63 11.62 7.58 17.51
CA SER A 63 12.98 7.14 17.16
C SER A 63 13.63 6.41 18.35
N ARG A 64 13.49 6.95 19.57
CA ARG A 64 14.08 6.41 20.82
C ARG A 64 13.45 5.12 21.34
N MET A 65 12.20 4.79 20.99
CA MET A 65 11.54 3.57 21.46
C MET A 65 12.16 2.29 20.87
N CYS A 66 12.00 1.16 21.56
CA CYS A 66 12.36 -0.16 21.04
C CYS A 66 11.41 -0.63 19.93
N ARG A 67 11.88 -1.52 19.03
CA ARG A 67 11.10 -2.00 17.86
C ARG A 67 9.79 -2.68 18.26
N ARG A 68 9.79 -3.48 19.33
CA ARG A 68 8.59 -4.20 19.84
C ARG A 68 7.39 -3.27 20.11
N LYS A 69 7.63 -2.02 20.53
CA LYS A 69 6.57 -1.03 20.80
C LYS A 69 6.07 -0.33 19.53
N LYS A 70 6.83 -0.40 18.42
CA LYS A 70 6.53 0.28 17.15
C LYS A 70 5.79 -0.61 16.15
N THR A 71 5.96 -1.94 16.23
CA THR A 71 5.53 -2.90 15.20
C THR A 71 4.90 -4.14 15.81
N VAL A 72 4.06 -4.82 15.02
CA VAL A 72 3.50 -6.15 15.33
C VAL A 72 4.28 -7.22 14.58
N LYS A 73 4.50 -8.40 15.19
CA LYS A 73 5.21 -9.54 14.59
C LYS A 73 4.33 -10.30 13.58
N ARG A 74 4.12 -9.71 12.39
CA ARG A 74 3.46 -10.33 11.24
C ARG A 74 3.83 -9.59 9.95
N VAL A 75 3.47 -10.15 8.80
CA VAL A 75 3.64 -9.51 7.49
C VAL A 75 2.88 -8.17 7.46
N TYR A 76 3.53 -7.12 6.96
CA TYR A 76 3.05 -5.72 6.98
C TYR A 76 2.66 -5.18 8.37
N GLY A 77 3.25 -5.72 9.44
CA GLY A 77 3.05 -5.28 10.80
C GLY A 77 3.42 -3.81 10.99
N GLY A 78 2.51 -3.01 11.57
CA GLY A 78 2.73 -1.58 11.76
C GLY A 78 2.21 -0.69 10.65
N VAL A 79 1.77 -1.28 9.53
CA VAL A 79 1.28 -0.55 8.34
C VAL A 79 -0.17 -0.94 8.03
N LEU A 80 -0.46 -2.25 8.04
CA LEU A 80 -1.79 -2.78 7.70
C LEU A 80 -2.46 -3.47 8.89
N CYS A 81 -3.80 -3.51 8.90
CA CYS A 81 -4.58 -4.31 9.86
C CYS A 81 -4.61 -5.80 9.45
N HIS A 82 -5.11 -6.69 10.29
CA HIS A 82 -5.15 -8.14 10.00
C HIS A 82 -6.13 -8.48 8.87
N LYS A 83 -7.27 -7.78 8.80
CA LYS A 83 -8.26 -7.94 7.74
C LYS A 83 -7.68 -7.59 6.37
N CYS A 84 -7.14 -6.37 6.25
CA CYS A 84 -6.48 -5.87 5.05
C CYS A 84 -5.29 -6.77 4.62
N VAL A 85 -4.56 -7.42 5.54
CA VAL A 85 -3.49 -8.40 5.19
C VAL A 85 -4.07 -9.71 4.67
N LYS A 86 -5.11 -10.26 5.32
CA LYS A 86 -5.80 -11.48 4.86
C LYS A 86 -6.35 -11.30 3.45
N GLU A 87 -7.03 -10.19 3.19
CA GLU A 87 -7.58 -9.86 1.88
C GLU A 87 -6.49 -9.80 0.79
N ARG A 88 -5.31 -9.23 1.10
CA ARG A 88 -4.19 -9.18 0.14
C ARG A 88 -3.67 -10.58 -0.20
N ILE A 89 -3.52 -11.44 0.80
CA ILE A 89 -3.03 -12.81 0.59
C ILE A 89 -4.04 -13.59 -0.26
N VAL A 90 -5.32 -13.55 0.10
CA VAL A 90 -6.38 -14.27 -0.63
C VAL A 90 -6.55 -13.72 -2.05
N ARG A 91 -6.54 -12.40 -2.24
CA ARG A 91 -6.63 -11.81 -3.59
C ARG A 91 -5.43 -12.17 -4.45
N ALA A 92 -4.22 -12.12 -3.91
CA ALA A 92 -3.02 -12.50 -4.65
C ALA A 92 -3.10 -13.96 -5.13
N PHE A 93 -3.45 -14.87 -4.21
CA PHE A 93 -3.62 -16.28 -4.51
C PHE A 93 -4.67 -16.53 -5.61
N LEU A 94 -5.90 -16.01 -5.43
CA LEU A 94 -6.97 -16.23 -6.41
C LEU A 94 -6.66 -15.65 -7.79
N ILE A 95 -5.98 -14.50 -7.85
CA ILE A 95 -5.58 -13.89 -9.11
C ILE A 95 -4.50 -14.74 -9.80
N GLU A 96 -3.57 -15.32 -9.04
CA GLU A 96 -2.55 -16.21 -9.59
C GLU A 96 -3.17 -17.49 -10.14
N GLU A 97 -4.09 -18.11 -9.39
CA GLU A 97 -4.84 -19.29 -9.85
C GLU A 97 -5.63 -19.01 -11.13
N GLN A 98 -6.39 -17.91 -11.16
CA GLN A 98 -7.13 -17.50 -12.36
C GLN A 98 -6.20 -17.27 -13.56
N LYS A 99 -5.03 -16.66 -13.35
CA LYS A 99 -4.04 -16.45 -14.42
C LYS A 99 -3.51 -17.76 -14.98
N ILE A 100 -3.27 -18.77 -14.13
CA ILE A 100 -2.80 -20.09 -14.56
C ILE A 100 -3.88 -20.78 -15.40
N VAL A 101 -5.13 -20.79 -14.93
CA VAL A 101 -6.26 -21.38 -15.65
C VAL A 101 -6.43 -20.73 -17.02
N ILE A 102 -6.44 -19.40 -17.10
CA ILE A 102 -6.55 -18.67 -18.36
C ILE A 102 -5.40 -19.02 -19.32
N LYS A 103 -4.17 -19.17 -18.80
CA LYS A 103 -3.01 -19.53 -19.62
C LYS A 103 -3.14 -20.96 -20.17
N VAL A 104 -3.52 -21.92 -19.34
CA VAL A 104 -3.70 -23.33 -19.75
C VAL A 104 -4.81 -23.45 -20.79
N MET A 105 -5.98 -22.84 -20.55
CA MET A 105 -7.09 -22.87 -21.51
C MET A 105 -6.71 -22.26 -22.86
N LYS A 106 -5.96 -21.15 -22.87
CA LYS A 106 -5.42 -20.57 -24.10
C LYS A 106 -4.47 -21.54 -24.81
N THR A 107 -3.50 -22.13 -24.11
CA THR A 107 -2.55 -23.08 -24.72
C THR A 107 -3.25 -24.32 -25.30
N GLN A 108 -4.27 -24.84 -24.62
CA GLN A 108 -5.07 -25.96 -25.12
C GLN A 108 -5.88 -25.58 -26.36
N ALA A 109 -6.48 -24.39 -26.38
CA ALA A 109 -7.19 -23.88 -27.56
C ALA A 109 -6.24 -23.75 -28.77
N PHE A 110 -5.05 -23.17 -28.57
CA PHE A 110 -4.03 -23.09 -29.62
C PHE A 110 -3.57 -24.48 -30.09
N ALA A 111 -3.40 -25.45 -29.17
CA ALA A 111 -3.03 -26.82 -29.53
C ALA A 111 -4.13 -27.54 -30.32
N LYS A 112 -5.41 -27.31 -29.99
CA LYS A 112 -6.57 -27.87 -30.72
C LYS A 112 -6.67 -27.28 -32.14
N LEU A 113 -6.51 -25.97 -32.31
CA LEU A 113 -6.51 -25.32 -33.62
C LEU A 113 -5.39 -25.88 -34.52
N LYS A 114 -4.17 -26.01 -33.99
CA LYS A 114 -3.05 -26.61 -34.73
C LYS A 114 -3.30 -28.07 -35.12
N LYS A 115 -4.01 -28.86 -34.31
CA LYS A 115 -4.37 -30.24 -34.66
C LYS A 115 -5.39 -30.27 -35.80
N ALA A 116 -6.42 -29.43 -35.74
CA ALA A 116 -7.42 -29.31 -36.82
C ALA A 116 -6.78 -28.86 -38.14
N GLU A 117 -5.83 -27.91 -38.10
CA GLU A 117 -5.06 -27.51 -39.29
C GLU A 117 -4.25 -28.70 -39.87
N ASN A 118 -3.59 -29.49 -39.03
CA ASN A 118 -2.82 -30.65 -39.49
C ASN A 118 -3.70 -31.80 -40.05
N GLU A 119 -4.91 -32.00 -39.53
CA GLU A 119 -5.87 -32.99 -40.04
C GLU A 119 -6.45 -32.60 -41.41
N THR A 120 -6.71 -31.30 -41.65
CA THR A 120 -7.19 -30.82 -42.98
C THR A 120 -6.14 -30.91 -44.10
N VAL A 121 -4.85 -30.93 -43.75
CA VAL A 121 -3.75 -31.08 -44.72
C VAL A 121 -3.56 -32.54 -45.16
N GLN A 122 -4.00 -33.52 -44.35
CA GLN A 122 -3.91 -34.94 -44.70
C GLN A 122 -5.06 -35.42 -45.61
N SER A 123 -6.15 -34.67 -45.76
CA SER A 123 -7.31 -35.04 -46.58
C SER A 123 -7.37 -34.42 -47.98
N ASN A 124 -6.36 -33.64 -48.43
CA ASN A 124 -6.28 -33.19 -49.82
C ASN A 124 -4.82 -32.95 -50.29
N PRO A 125 -4.18 -33.93 -50.97
CA PRO A 125 -2.79 -33.81 -51.42
C PRO A 125 -2.62 -33.00 -52.72
N LYS A 126 -3.56 -32.11 -53.07
CA LYS A 126 -3.44 -31.19 -54.22
C LYS A 126 -3.98 -29.82 -53.88
N ASN A 127 -3.14 -28.99 -53.27
CA ASN A 127 -2.93 -27.57 -53.61
C ASN A 127 -1.91 -26.99 -52.62
N LYS A 128 -0.64 -27.22 -52.95
CA LYS A 128 0.44 -26.37 -52.50
C LYS A 128 0.43 -25.12 -53.40
N ILE A 129 0.75 -23.97 -52.82
CA ILE A 129 0.81 -22.61 -53.38
C ILE A 129 -0.47 -21.81 -53.09
N ILE A 130 -0.41 -20.96 -52.06
CA ILE A 130 -0.38 -19.48 -52.16
C ILE A 130 -0.11 -18.90 -50.75
N GLY A 131 0.96 -18.10 -50.65
CA GLY A 131 1.02 -16.96 -49.73
C GLY A 131 1.44 -17.24 -48.28
N THR A 132 2.74 -17.39 -48.05
CA THR A 132 3.35 -17.00 -46.77
C THR A 132 3.13 -15.49 -46.56
N LYS A 133 2.18 -15.10 -45.70
CA LYS A 133 2.24 -13.80 -45.02
C LYS A 133 2.91 -14.03 -43.68
N THR A 134 4.20 -13.73 -43.66
CA THR A 134 5.06 -13.75 -42.50
C THR A 134 4.50 -12.87 -41.38
N LEU A 135 4.64 -13.39 -40.18
CA LEU A 135 4.78 -12.71 -38.89
C LEU A 135 5.68 -11.46 -38.97
N SER A 136 5.20 -10.35 -39.52
CA SER A 136 5.92 -9.06 -39.50
C SER A 136 5.04 -7.82 -39.28
N ASP A 137 3.71 -7.95 -39.16
CA ASP A 137 2.82 -6.77 -39.25
C ASP A 137 2.11 -6.40 -37.92
N PHE A 138 2.38 -7.09 -36.81
CA PHE A 138 1.84 -6.70 -35.49
C PHE A 138 2.88 -6.06 -34.55
N GLU A 139 4.17 -6.14 -34.85
CA GLU A 139 5.23 -5.46 -34.08
C GLU A 139 5.38 -3.97 -34.45
N THR A 140 4.92 -3.54 -35.64
CA THR A 140 5.07 -2.14 -36.11
C THR A 140 3.96 -1.20 -35.64
N LEU A 141 2.82 -1.71 -35.14
CA LEU A 141 1.72 -0.89 -34.60
C LEU A 141 1.81 -0.63 -33.08
N GLN A 142 2.68 -1.36 -32.37
CA GLN A 142 2.85 -1.21 -30.92
C GLN A 142 4.08 -0.34 -30.55
N GLN A 143 5.01 -0.12 -31.49
CA GLN A 143 6.12 0.83 -31.32
C GLN A 143 5.76 2.27 -31.71
N SER A 144 4.77 2.49 -32.58
CA SER A 144 4.30 3.83 -32.95
C SER A 144 3.43 4.49 -31.86
N SER A 145 2.69 3.70 -31.08
CA SER A 145 1.88 4.18 -29.95
C SER A 145 2.71 4.50 -28.70
N CYS A 146 3.87 3.88 -28.51
CA CYS A 146 4.78 4.20 -27.41
C CYS A 146 5.61 5.49 -27.64
N ASN A 147 5.92 5.86 -28.89
CA ASN A 147 6.71 7.05 -29.19
C ASN A 147 5.90 8.37 -29.18
N LEU A 148 4.56 8.32 -29.24
CA LEU A 148 3.71 9.52 -29.09
C LEU A 148 3.45 9.92 -27.63
N VAL A 149 3.58 8.98 -26.68
CA VAL A 149 3.28 9.24 -25.25
C VAL A 149 4.47 9.87 -24.52
N THR A 150 5.70 9.65 -24.99
CA THR A 150 6.92 10.21 -24.39
C THR A 150 7.33 11.59 -24.92
N LYS A 151 6.64 12.12 -25.94
CA LYS A 151 6.90 13.45 -26.54
C LYS A 151 5.92 14.56 -26.09
N LYS A 152 5.01 14.25 -25.16
CA LYS A 152 4.08 15.19 -24.49
C LYS A 152 4.38 15.34 -22.99
N ARG A 153 5.66 15.46 -22.65
CA ARG A 153 6.14 16.03 -21.38
C ARG A 153 7.29 16.97 -21.67
#